data_AF-A0A2E0TFH1-F1
#
_entry.id   AF-A0A2E0TFH1-F1
#
_cell.length_a   1.000
_cell.length_b   1.000
_cell.length_c   1.000
_cell.angle_alpha   90.00
_cell.angle_beta   90.00
_cell.angle_gamma   90.00
#
_symmetry.space_group_name_H-M   'P 1'
#
loop_
_entity.id
_entity.type
_entity.pdbx_description
1 polymer ?
#
loop_
_entity_poly.entity_id
_entity_poly.type
_entity_poly.pdbx_seq_one_letter_code
_entity_poly.pdbx_strand_id
1 'polypeptide(L)'
;MQTFPCPHCGASTPITGEGSEVGCVYCGERVRVPAETRVAPALDRATRDALEEGRGAVRRIIEREGGAGMAGEPIAVIVGIVVGFVVLARMYDSADASFVLAGLACTTSWLVVSFVGIFLGQVLGRGVARYRAWRLDQAIELRRREASCPRCGAPVGVPGGTVVLDCAHCDARMVAAEGLLAAWSGDLAESVEAWKREAKAIADRQSVWAGRIAAFVIFAFLFGATVGAWIYGFYRALESL
;
A
#
# COMPACT_ATOMS: atom_id res chain seq x y z
N MET A 1 13.86 -20.70 11.18
CA MET A 1 13.91 -21.68 10.07
C MET A 1 15.38 -21.93 9.82
N GLN A 2 15.84 -23.18 9.81
CA GLN A 2 17.28 -23.43 9.69
C GLN A 2 17.74 -23.22 8.25
N THR A 3 18.93 -22.66 8.10
CA THR A 3 19.64 -22.58 6.82
C THR A 3 20.87 -23.46 6.91
N PHE A 4 21.34 -23.97 5.79
CA PHE A 4 22.62 -24.66 5.73
C PHE A 4 23.41 -24.20 4.49
N PRO A 5 24.74 -24.16 4.57
CA PRO A 5 25.56 -23.79 3.43
C PRO A 5 25.42 -24.85 2.33
N CYS A 6 25.13 -24.39 1.11
CA CYS A 6 25.14 -25.26 -0.07
C CYS A 6 26.58 -25.79 -0.28
N PRO A 7 26.80 -27.11 -0.38
CA PRO A 7 28.12 -27.68 -0.59
C PRO A 7 28.70 -27.34 -1.97
N HIS A 8 27.87 -26.93 -2.93
CA HIS A 8 28.33 -26.57 -4.27
C HIS A 8 28.73 -25.10 -4.41
N CYS A 9 27.94 -24.16 -3.89
CA CYS A 9 28.17 -22.73 -4.08
C CYS A 9 28.44 -21.96 -2.78
N GLY A 10 28.38 -22.59 -1.62
CA GLY A 10 28.55 -21.96 -0.30
C GLY A 10 27.35 -21.11 0.16
N ALA A 11 26.37 -20.83 -0.71
CA ALA A 11 25.24 -19.98 -0.38
C ALA A 11 24.34 -20.60 0.70
N SER A 12 23.81 -19.76 1.60
CA SER A 12 22.88 -20.19 2.64
C SER A 12 21.54 -20.61 2.02
N THR A 13 21.23 -21.91 2.07
CA THR A 13 20.00 -22.47 1.49
C THR A 13 18.94 -22.64 2.58
N PRO A 14 17.74 -22.04 2.44
CA PRO A 14 16.66 -22.21 3.41
C PRO A 14 16.05 -23.60 3.29
N ILE A 15 15.82 -24.27 4.42
CA ILE A 15 15.16 -25.58 4.46
C ILE A 15 13.64 -25.36 4.38
N THR A 16 13.08 -25.42 3.19
CA THR A 16 11.63 -25.24 2.94
C THR A 16 10.91 -26.59 2.99
N GLY A 17 10.54 -27.04 4.19
CA GLY A 17 9.69 -28.22 4.41
C GLY A 17 10.39 -29.39 5.12
N GLU A 18 9.67 -30.51 5.28
CA GLU A 18 10.16 -31.73 5.94
C GLU A 18 10.98 -32.64 5.01
N GLY A 19 11.12 -32.27 3.74
CA GLY A 19 11.86 -33.05 2.76
C GLY A 19 13.35 -33.17 3.07
N SER A 20 13.94 -34.33 2.75
CA SER A 20 15.38 -34.57 2.91
C SER A 20 16.24 -33.87 1.88
N GLU A 21 15.63 -33.25 0.85
CA GLU A 21 16.31 -32.57 -0.24
C GLU A 21 15.64 -31.22 -0.51
N VAL A 22 16.45 -30.19 -0.71
CA VAL A 22 16.00 -28.85 -1.11
C VAL A 22 16.84 -28.34 -2.27
N GLY A 23 16.22 -27.66 -3.22
CA GLY A 23 16.92 -27.00 -4.31
C GLY A 23 17.60 -25.72 -3.82
N CYS A 24 18.89 -25.56 -4.11
CA CYS A 24 19.58 -24.31 -3.85
C CYS A 24 19.04 -23.22 -4.78
N VAL A 25 18.51 -22.13 -4.23
CA VAL A 25 17.93 -21.01 -5.01
C VAL A 25 18.98 -20.30 -5.88
N TYR A 26 20.27 -20.39 -5.49
CA TYR A 26 21.37 -19.71 -6.17
C TYR A 26 21.97 -20.54 -7.31
N CYS A 27 22.37 -21.78 -7.05
CA CYS A 27 23.00 -22.64 -8.08
C CYS A 27 22.05 -23.63 -8.75
N GLY A 28 20.81 -23.78 -8.26
CA GLY A 28 19.82 -24.71 -8.79
C GLY A 28 20.00 -26.17 -8.37
N GLU A 29 21.13 -26.54 -7.75
CA GLU A 29 21.43 -27.92 -7.39
C GLU A 29 20.55 -28.44 -6.26
N ARG A 30 20.15 -29.72 -6.30
CA ARG A 30 19.42 -30.35 -5.20
C ARG A 30 20.40 -30.79 -4.13
N VAL A 31 20.17 -30.35 -2.91
CA VAL A 31 21.07 -30.55 -1.79
C VAL A 31 20.38 -31.32 -0.69
N ARG A 32 21.05 -32.35 -0.16
CA ARG A 32 20.53 -33.17 0.93
C ARG A 32 20.67 -32.43 2.26
N VAL A 33 19.58 -32.30 3.00
CA VAL A 33 19.55 -31.61 4.30
C VAL A 33 20.08 -32.55 5.39
N PRO A 34 21.15 -32.17 6.12
CA PRO A 34 21.66 -32.97 7.24
C PRO A 34 20.57 -33.17 8.30
N ALA A 35 20.53 -34.35 8.92
CA ALA A 35 19.48 -34.69 9.90
C ALA A 35 19.50 -33.77 11.13
N GLU A 36 20.70 -33.36 11.56
CA GLU A 36 20.90 -32.41 12.65
C GLU A 36 20.26 -31.04 12.37
N THR A 37 20.19 -30.65 11.09
CA THR A 37 19.70 -29.34 10.66
C THR A 37 18.17 -29.29 10.47
N ARG A 38 17.46 -30.41 10.71
CA ARG A 38 15.99 -30.48 10.53
C ARG A 38 15.22 -29.97 11.74
N VAL A 39 15.84 -29.85 12.91
CA VAL A 39 15.15 -29.46 14.14
C VAL A 39 15.06 -27.94 14.22
N ALA A 40 14.07 -27.34 13.55
CA ALA A 40 13.88 -25.88 13.62
C ALA A 40 13.95 -25.39 15.08
N PRO A 41 14.85 -24.45 15.43
CA PRO A 41 14.82 -23.87 16.75
C PRO A 41 13.46 -23.22 16.92
N ALA A 42 12.69 -23.72 17.88
CA ALA A 42 11.40 -23.13 18.21
C ALA A 42 11.70 -21.70 18.65
N LEU A 43 11.21 -20.71 17.89
CA LEU A 43 11.14 -19.35 18.41
C LEU A 43 10.40 -19.42 19.75
N ASP A 44 10.96 -18.79 20.76
CA ASP A 44 10.23 -18.62 22.02
C ASP A 44 8.91 -17.87 21.74
N ARG A 45 7.90 -18.15 22.58
CA ARG A 45 6.57 -17.54 22.40
C ARG A 45 6.63 -16.01 22.45
N ALA A 46 7.43 -15.45 23.36
CA ALA A 46 7.53 -14.01 23.55
C ALA A 46 8.00 -13.28 22.29
N THR A 47 8.98 -13.85 21.58
CA THR A 47 9.52 -13.32 20.32
C THR A 47 8.48 -13.42 19.21
N ARG A 48 7.75 -14.54 19.14
CA ARG A 48 6.65 -14.70 18.16
C ARG A 48 5.55 -13.66 18.40
N ASP A 49 5.12 -13.49 19.64
CA ASP A 49 4.06 -12.56 20.02
C ASP A 49 4.47 -11.11 19.73
N ALA A 50 5.70 -10.71 20.07
CA ALA A 50 6.23 -9.38 19.76
C ALA A 50 6.29 -9.08 18.25
N LEU A 51 6.61 -10.08 17.44
CA LEU A 51 6.63 -9.95 15.99
C LEU A 51 5.24 -9.85 15.38
N GLU A 52 4.27 -10.63 15.87
CA GLU A 52 2.87 -10.53 15.46
C GLU A 52 2.28 -9.16 15.85
N GLU A 53 2.59 -8.66 17.05
CA GLU A 53 2.19 -7.33 17.50
C GLU A 53 2.80 -6.23 16.61
N GLY A 54 4.09 -6.32 16.30
CA GLY A 54 4.78 -5.40 15.39
C GLY A 54 4.14 -5.37 14.00
N ARG A 55 3.78 -6.54 13.46
CA ARG A 55 3.08 -6.66 12.17
C ARG A 55 1.69 -6.02 12.22
N GLY A 56 0.94 -6.25 13.30
CA GLY A 56 -0.35 -5.59 13.53
C GLY A 56 -0.23 -4.07 13.64
N ALA A 57 0.86 -3.56 14.23
CA ALA A 57 1.11 -2.12 14.31
C ALA A 57 1.39 -1.50 12.93
N VAL A 58 2.26 -2.12 12.12
CA VAL A 58 2.56 -1.62 10.76
C VAL A 58 1.33 -1.67 9.87
N ARG A 59 0.55 -2.75 9.93
CA ARG A 59 -0.71 -2.86 9.19
C ARG A 59 -1.69 -1.75 9.56
N ARG A 60 -1.85 -1.46 10.85
CA ARG A 60 -2.70 -0.36 11.33
C ARG A 60 -2.23 1.01 10.85
N ILE A 61 -0.92 1.26 10.79
CA ILE A 61 -0.37 2.52 10.25
C ILE A 61 -0.73 2.64 8.77
N ILE A 62 -0.48 1.60 7.97
CA ILE A 62 -0.81 1.57 6.55
C ILE A 62 -2.32 1.76 6.31
N GLU A 63 -3.16 1.09 7.10
CA GLU A 63 -4.63 1.21 7.00
C GLU A 63 -5.12 2.61 7.42
N ARG A 64 -4.54 3.21 8.47
CA ARG A 64 -4.92 4.55 8.95
C ARG A 64 -4.51 5.65 7.98
N GLU A 65 -3.29 5.59 7.46
CA GLU A 65 -2.79 6.56 6.47
C GLU A 65 -3.41 6.36 5.09
N GLY A 66 -3.65 5.10 4.71
CA GLY A 66 -4.41 4.76 3.50
C GLY A 66 -5.88 5.20 3.57
N GLY A 67 -6.49 5.16 4.75
CA GLY A 67 -7.88 5.55 4.99
C GLY A 67 -8.10 7.07 5.08
N ALA A 68 -7.10 7.83 5.54
CA ALA A 68 -7.22 9.29 5.66
C ALA A 68 -7.52 10.01 4.32
N GLY A 69 -7.10 9.42 3.19
CA GLY A 69 -7.44 9.91 1.85
C GLY A 69 -8.94 9.84 1.51
N MET A 70 -9.72 8.96 2.16
CA MET A 70 -11.17 8.83 1.91
C MET A 70 -12.04 9.79 2.72
N ALA A 71 -11.51 10.40 3.80
CA ALA A 71 -12.30 11.27 4.67
C ALA A 71 -12.59 12.66 4.06
N GLY A 72 -11.87 13.07 3.01
CA GLY A 72 -12.11 14.35 2.31
C GLY A 72 -13.29 14.34 1.34
N GLU A 73 -13.69 13.16 0.84
CA GLU A 73 -14.78 13.00 -0.13
C GLU A 73 -16.17 13.43 0.38
N PRO A 74 -16.62 13.12 1.62
CA PRO A 74 -17.97 13.49 2.06
C PRO A 74 -18.18 15.00 2.20
N ILE A 75 -17.13 15.77 2.54
CA ILE A 75 -17.24 17.22 2.73
C ILE A 75 -17.50 17.91 1.39
N ALA A 76 -16.82 17.49 0.31
CA ALA A 76 -17.02 18.06 -1.02
C ALA A 76 -18.44 17.83 -1.55
N VAL A 77 -19.01 16.65 -1.29
CA VAL A 77 -20.39 16.30 -1.65
C VAL A 77 -21.39 17.19 -0.90
N ILE A 78 -21.21 17.37 0.41
CA ILE A 78 -22.08 18.22 1.24
C ILE A 78 -22.04 19.68 0.74
N VAL A 79 -20.85 20.22 0.49
CA VAL A 79 -20.69 21.60 -0.03
C VAL A 79 -21.37 21.75 -1.39
N GLY A 80 -21.21 20.77 -2.29
CA GLY A 80 -21.87 20.76 -3.59
C GLY A 80 -23.39 20.75 -3.51
N ILE A 81 -23.96 19.93 -2.62
CA ILE A 81 -25.41 19.88 -2.38
C ILE A 81 -25.93 21.22 -1.86
N VAL A 82 -25.24 21.83 -0.88
CA VAL A 82 -25.65 23.12 -0.30
C VAL A 82 -25.61 24.23 -1.34
N VAL A 83 -24.53 24.34 -2.12
CA VAL A 83 -24.41 25.36 -3.17
C VAL A 83 -25.47 25.15 -4.26
N GLY A 84 -25.68 23.91 -4.72
CA GLY A 84 -26.72 23.59 -5.69
C GLY A 84 -28.12 23.95 -5.19
N PHE A 85 -28.43 23.65 -3.93
CA PHE A 85 -29.73 23.96 -3.33
C PHE A 85 -29.96 25.46 -3.19
N VAL A 86 -28.94 26.23 -2.80
CA VAL A 86 -29.03 27.70 -2.69
C VAL A 86 -29.26 28.35 -4.06
N VAL A 87 -28.57 27.87 -5.11
CA VAL A 87 -28.78 28.34 -6.48
C VAL A 87 -30.20 28.02 -6.96
N LEU A 88 -30.67 26.80 -6.71
CA LEU A 88 -32.02 26.38 -7.10
C LEU A 88 -33.11 27.21 -6.38
N ALA A 89 -32.94 27.45 -5.08
CA ALA A 89 -33.85 28.26 -4.28
C ALA A 89 -33.92 29.70 -4.79
N ARG A 90 -32.78 30.29 -5.19
CA ARG A 90 -32.73 31.64 -5.78
C ARG A 90 -33.36 31.72 -7.17
N MET A 91 -33.34 30.64 -7.95
CA MET A 91 -33.99 30.59 -9.27
C MET A 91 -35.50 30.31 -9.20
N TYR A 92 -35.99 29.71 -8.11
CA TYR A 92 -37.41 29.40 -7.95
C TYR A 92 -38.28 30.65 -7.76
N ASP A 93 -37.73 31.72 -7.17
CA ASP A 93 -38.42 33.00 -6.98
C ASP A 93 -38.69 33.75 -8.30
N SER A 94 -38.04 33.39 -9.41
CA SER A 94 -38.18 34.12 -10.70
C SER A 94 -39.27 33.60 -11.66
N ALA A 95 -40.17 32.71 -11.20
CA ALA A 95 -41.46 32.34 -11.83
C ALA A 95 -41.51 31.82 -13.30
N ASP A 96 -40.38 31.65 -14.00
CA ASP A 96 -40.37 31.05 -15.35
C ASP A 96 -40.15 29.53 -15.29
N ALA A 97 -41.12 28.76 -15.81
CA ALA A 97 -41.07 27.29 -15.81
C ALA A 97 -39.84 26.71 -16.53
N SER A 98 -39.29 27.43 -17.51
CA SER A 98 -38.05 27.09 -18.21
C SER A 98 -36.82 27.16 -17.29
N PHE A 99 -36.78 28.08 -16.33
CA PHE A 99 -35.72 28.16 -15.34
C PHE A 99 -35.79 27.03 -14.31
N VAL A 100 -36.99 26.61 -13.91
CA VAL A 100 -37.16 25.45 -13.03
C VAL A 100 -36.63 24.18 -13.70
N LEU A 101 -36.93 23.98 -14.99
CA LEU A 101 -36.46 22.83 -15.76
C LEU A 101 -34.93 22.84 -15.95
N ALA A 102 -34.34 24.02 -16.22
CA ALA A 102 -32.90 24.19 -16.32
C ALA A 102 -32.19 23.95 -14.96
N GLY A 103 -32.75 24.46 -13.86
CA GLY A 103 -32.25 24.22 -12.51
C GLY A 103 -32.30 22.74 -12.13
N LEU A 104 -33.38 22.05 -12.47
CA LEU A 104 -33.55 20.62 -12.23
C LEU A 104 -32.58 19.79 -13.06
N ALA A 105 -32.35 20.15 -14.32
CA ALA A 105 -31.34 19.53 -15.19
C ALA A 105 -29.91 19.73 -14.67
N CYS A 106 -29.56 20.94 -14.20
CA CYS A 106 -28.26 21.20 -13.56
C CYS A 106 -28.07 20.40 -12.27
N THR A 107 -29.10 20.30 -11.45
CA THR A 107 -29.00 19.61 -10.15
C THR A 107 -28.95 18.10 -10.34
N THR A 108 -29.74 17.55 -11.25
CA THR A 108 -29.70 16.12 -11.59
C THR A 108 -28.38 15.74 -12.26
N SER A 109 -27.87 16.52 -13.20
CA SER A 109 -26.54 16.29 -13.78
C SER A 109 -25.42 16.38 -12.75
N TRP A 110 -25.48 17.37 -11.84
CA TRP A 110 -24.55 17.47 -10.72
C TRP A 110 -24.60 16.24 -9.79
N LEU A 111 -25.80 15.78 -9.41
CA LEU A 111 -25.98 14.60 -8.58
C LEU A 111 -25.45 13.34 -9.27
N VAL A 112 -25.72 13.17 -10.57
CA VAL A 112 -25.20 12.05 -11.35
C VAL A 112 -23.67 12.08 -11.41
N VAL A 113 -23.07 13.23 -11.72
CA VAL A 113 -21.61 13.39 -11.75
C VAL A 113 -20.99 13.12 -10.39
N SER A 114 -21.61 13.61 -9.30
CA SER A 114 -21.15 13.36 -7.93
C SER A 114 -21.23 11.87 -7.59
N PHE A 115 -22.34 11.21 -7.94
CA PHE A 115 -22.54 9.78 -7.67
C PHE A 115 -21.56 8.91 -8.48
N VAL A 116 -21.36 9.25 -9.76
CA VAL A 116 -20.36 8.61 -10.62
C VAL A 116 -18.95 8.83 -10.08
N GLY A 117 -18.65 10.04 -9.58
CA GLY A 117 -17.37 10.37 -8.94
C GLY A 117 -17.11 9.54 -7.69
N ILE A 118 -18.09 9.44 -6.78
CA ILE A 118 -18.01 8.60 -5.57
C ILE A 118 -17.85 7.13 -5.96
N PHE A 119 -18.63 6.64 -6.92
CA PHE A 119 -18.56 5.26 -7.37
C PHE A 119 -17.19 4.93 -7.99
N LEU A 120 -16.69 5.78 -8.89
CA LEU A 120 -15.35 5.67 -9.45
C LEU A 120 -14.29 5.76 -8.36
N GLY A 121 -14.43 6.66 -7.39
CA GLY A 121 -13.54 6.78 -6.23
C GLY A 121 -13.47 5.48 -5.43
N GLN A 122 -14.61 4.84 -5.15
CA GLN A 122 -14.65 3.56 -4.44
C GLN A 122 -14.07 2.41 -5.27
N VAL A 123 -14.39 2.34 -6.56
CA VAL A 123 -13.89 1.28 -7.46
C VAL A 123 -12.38 1.43 -7.66
N LEU A 124 -11.91 2.65 -7.97
CA LEU A 124 -10.50 2.97 -8.10
C LEU A 124 -9.76 2.81 -6.78
N GLY A 125 -10.35 3.20 -5.65
CA GLY A 125 -9.76 3.04 -4.33
C GLY A 125 -9.51 1.57 -4.00
N ARG A 126 -10.49 0.68 -4.25
CA ARG A 126 -10.32 -0.78 -4.12
C ARG A 126 -9.30 -1.32 -5.11
N GLY A 127 -9.30 -0.84 -6.35
CA GLY A 127 -8.33 -1.22 -7.38
C GLY A 127 -6.90 -0.85 -6.98
N VAL A 128 -6.70 0.39 -6.51
CA VAL A 128 -5.42 0.91 -6.02
C VAL A 128 -4.98 0.15 -4.77
N ALA A 129 -5.88 -0.16 -3.84
CA ALA A 129 -5.54 -0.97 -2.67
C ALA A 129 -5.04 -2.37 -3.06
N ARG A 130 -5.74 -3.06 -3.98
CA ARG A 130 -5.29 -4.34 -4.53
C ARG A 130 -3.96 -4.23 -5.28
N TYR A 131 -3.81 -3.20 -6.10
CA TYR A 131 -2.58 -2.97 -6.85
C TYR A 131 -1.40 -2.65 -5.93
N ARG A 132 -1.62 -1.90 -4.84
CA ARG A 132 -0.61 -1.62 -3.81
C ARG A 132 -0.22 -2.88 -3.05
N ALA A 133 -1.20 -3.69 -2.64
CA ALA A 133 -0.94 -4.98 -2.02
C ALA A 133 -0.09 -5.86 -2.93
N TRP A 134 -0.50 -6.01 -4.19
CA TRP A 134 0.26 -6.78 -5.18
C TRP A 134 1.67 -6.22 -5.43
N ARG A 135 1.82 -4.89 -5.53
CA ARG A 135 3.14 -4.24 -5.66
C ARG A 135 4.01 -4.42 -4.43
N LEU A 136 3.42 -4.39 -3.23
CA LEU A 136 4.13 -4.63 -1.99
C LEU A 136 4.63 -6.07 -1.95
N ASP A 137 3.78 -7.04 -2.33
CA ASP A 137 4.16 -8.45 -2.43
C ASP A 137 5.31 -8.66 -3.42
N GLN A 138 5.26 -8.00 -4.59
CA GLN A 138 6.34 -8.03 -5.58
C GLN A 138 7.63 -7.39 -5.05
N ALA A 139 7.53 -6.24 -4.36
CA ALA A 139 8.70 -5.58 -3.77
C ALA A 139 9.33 -6.42 -2.65
N ILE A 140 8.50 -7.08 -1.85
CA ILE A 140 8.91 -8.04 -0.82
C ILE A 140 9.62 -9.23 -1.47
N GLU A 141 9.07 -9.80 -2.53
CA GLU A 141 9.65 -10.94 -3.23
C GLU A 141 11.01 -10.58 -3.88
N LEU A 142 11.12 -9.40 -4.50
CA LEU A 142 12.41 -8.91 -5.03
C LEU A 142 13.43 -8.71 -3.91
N ARG A 143 13.03 -8.06 -2.80
CA ARG A 143 13.88 -7.87 -1.62
C ARG A 143 14.32 -9.20 -1.00
N ARG A 144 13.49 -10.24 -1.02
CA ARG A 144 13.87 -11.59 -0.55
C ARG A 144 14.98 -12.22 -1.39
N ARG A 145 15.00 -11.94 -2.69
CA ARG A 145 16.04 -12.46 -3.61
C ARG A 145 17.35 -11.69 -3.49
N GLU A 146 17.26 -10.39 -3.23
CA GLU A 146 18.41 -9.49 -3.06
C GLU A 146 18.87 -9.35 -1.60
N ALA A 147 18.27 -10.13 -0.70
CA ALA A 147 18.54 -10.06 0.71
C ALA A 147 20.01 -10.39 1.01
N SER A 148 20.71 -9.45 1.63
CA SER A 148 22.09 -9.60 2.07
C SER A 148 22.19 -9.45 3.58
N CYS A 149 23.12 -10.18 4.21
CA CYS A 149 23.43 -10.03 5.62
C CYS A 149 23.86 -8.58 5.90
N PRO A 150 23.20 -7.86 6.82
CA PRO A 150 23.54 -6.47 7.12
C PRO A 150 24.93 -6.31 7.75
N ARG A 151 25.51 -7.38 8.29
CA ARG A 151 26.84 -7.35 8.93
C ARG A 151 27.99 -7.60 7.94
N CYS A 152 27.85 -8.58 7.05
CA CYS A 152 28.94 -9.00 6.15
C CYS A 152 28.63 -8.87 4.65
N GLY A 153 27.41 -8.50 4.27
CA GLY A 153 26.98 -8.36 2.88
C GLY A 153 26.74 -9.68 2.14
N ALA A 154 26.96 -10.84 2.77
CA ALA A 154 26.73 -12.14 2.13
C ALA A 154 25.26 -12.35 1.76
N PRO A 155 24.93 -12.98 0.63
CA PRO A 155 23.54 -13.24 0.25
C PRO A 155 22.86 -14.21 1.23
N VAL A 156 21.64 -13.89 1.64
CA VAL A 156 20.85 -14.65 2.62
C VAL A 156 19.50 -14.99 2.02
N GLY A 157 19.17 -16.28 1.93
CA GLY A 157 17.82 -16.69 1.53
C GLY A 157 16.80 -16.37 2.62
N VAL A 158 15.88 -15.44 2.35
CA VAL A 158 14.82 -15.07 3.29
C VAL A 158 13.55 -15.84 2.97
N PRO A 159 13.15 -16.83 3.80
CA PRO A 159 11.88 -17.51 3.61
C PRO A 159 10.72 -16.56 3.93
N GLY A 160 9.54 -16.86 3.37
CA GLY A 160 8.32 -16.14 3.73
C GLY A 160 7.96 -16.29 5.21
N GLY A 161 7.32 -15.27 5.78
CA GLY A 161 6.91 -15.22 7.18
C GLY A 161 7.92 -14.51 8.07
N THR A 162 7.87 -14.82 9.37
CA THR A 162 8.76 -14.22 10.37
C THR A 162 9.64 -15.29 11.01
N VAL A 163 10.95 -15.16 10.85
CA VAL A 163 11.92 -16.15 11.30
C VAL A 163 13.21 -15.50 11.77
N VAL A 164 13.82 -16.08 12.80
CA VAL A 164 15.22 -15.81 13.14
C VAL A 164 16.09 -16.68 12.23
N LEU A 165 17.15 -16.07 11.69
CA LEU A 165 18.11 -16.66 10.77
C LEU A 165 19.52 -16.37 11.28
N ASP A 166 20.41 -17.36 11.21
CA ASP A 166 21.83 -17.14 11.40
C ASP A 166 22.50 -17.01 10.02
N CYS A 167 23.38 -16.03 9.87
CA CYS A 167 24.17 -15.87 8.64
C CYS A 167 25.24 -16.97 8.58
N ALA A 168 25.18 -17.87 7.60
CA ALA A 168 26.18 -18.96 7.51
C ALA A 168 27.62 -18.50 7.25
N HIS A 169 27.83 -17.22 6.88
CA HIS A 169 29.16 -16.66 6.62
C HIS A 169 29.81 -15.99 7.83
N CYS A 170 29.03 -15.38 8.73
CA CYS A 170 29.57 -14.58 9.84
C CYS A 170 28.88 -14.83 11.18
N ASP A 171 28.02 -15.85 11.24
CA ASP A 171 27.22 -16.26 12.39
C ASP A 171 26.40 -15.13 13.03
N ALA A 172 26.12 -14.07 12.27
CA ALA A 172 25.27 -13.00 12.73
C ALA A 172 23.81 -13.47 12.77
N ARG A 173 23.18 -13.37 13.96
CA ARG A 173 21.73 -13.49 14.09
C ARG A 173 21.04 -12.34 13.39
N MET A 174 19.98 -12.68 12.67
CA MET A 174 19.15 -11.75 11.92
C MET A 174 17.69 -12.12 12.15
N VAL A 175 16.82 -11.12 12.12
CA VAL A 175 15.38 -11.34 12.10
C VAL A 175 14.90 -10.98 10.71
N ALA A 176 14.31 -11.98 10.05
CA ALA A 176 13.54 -11.76 8.84
C ALA A 176 12.07 -11.66 9.19
N ALA A 177 11.41 -10.61 8.73
CA ALA A 177 9.97 -10.44 8.82
C ALA A 177 9.44 -9.98 7.47
N GLU A 178 8.62 -10.82 6.82
CA GLU A 178 7.97 -10.50 5.55
C GLU A 178 8.94 -10.08 4.44
N GLY A 179 10.14 -10.68 4.40
CA GLY A 179 11.16 -10.34 3.40
C GLY A 179 12.06 -9.15 3.71
N LEU A 180 11.86 -8.48 4.84
CA LEU A 180 12.80 -7.49 5.37
C LEU A 180 13.73 -8.16 6.38
N LEU A 181 15.02 -7.81 6.33
CA LEU A 181 16.06 -8.30 7.25
C LEU A 181 16.53 -7.18 8.15
N ALA A 182 16.51 -7.43 9.46
CA ALA A 182 17.19 -6.60 10.45
C ALA A 182 18.33 -7.40 11.11
N ALA A 183 19.46 -6.75 11.34
CA ALA A 183 20.51 -7.31 12.19
C ALA A 183 19.98 -7.45 13.62
N TRP A 184 20.20 -8.59 14.26
CA TRP A 184 19.90 -8.73 15.68
C TRP A 184 20.96 -7.97 16.48
N SER A 185 20.59 -6.86 17.12
CA SER A 185 21.51 -6.08 17.98
C SER A 185 21.71 -6.69 19.36
N GLY A 186 21.01 -7.77 19.70
CA GLY A 186 20.89 -8.28 21.06
C GLY A 186 19.56 -7.90 21.70
N ASP A 187 18.93 -6.82 21.23
CA ASP A 187 17.63 -6.34 21.65
C ASP A 187 16.60 -6.51 20.52
N LEU A 188 15.56 -7.31 20.80
CA LEU A 188 14.45 -7.54 19.88
C LEU A 188 13.68 -6.23 19.64
N ALA A 189 13.50 -5.39 20.65
CA ALA A 189 12.73 -4.17 20.55
C ALA A 189 13.39 -3.17 19.58
N GLU A 190 14.71 -3.01 19.68
CA GLU A 190 15.49 -2.16 18.77
C GLU A 190 15.41 -2.67 17.32
N SER A 191 15.51 -3.99 17.12
CA SER A 191 15.43 -4.64 15.81
C SER A 191 14.05 -4.44 15.18
N VAL A 192 12.98 -4.56 15.98
CA VAL A 192 11.60 -4.31 15.56
C VAL A 192 11.38 -2.82 15.23
N GLU A 193 11.95 -1.89 15.99
CA GLU A 193 11.86 -0.45 15.68
C GLU A 193 12.65 -0.06 14.43
N ALA A 194 13.82 -0.66 14.19
CA ALA A 194 14.55 -0.49 12.93
C ALA A 194 13.71 -0.96 11.74
N TRP A 195 13.06 -2.13 11.87
CA TRP A 195 12.14 -2.65 10.86
C TRP A 195 10.93 -1.73 10.64
N LYS A 196 10.29 -1.24 11.71
CA LYS A 196 9.17 -0.28 11.62
C LYS A 196 9.58 1.00 10.87
N ARG A 197 10.78 1.52 11.13
CA ARG A 197 11.32 2.70 10.43
C ARG A 197 11.49 2.46 8.93
N GLU A 198 12.03 1.31 8.53
CA GLU A 198 12.18 0.98 7.10
C GLU A 198 10.82 0.76 6.42
N ALA A 199 9.90 0.03 7.07
CA ALA A 199 8.54 -0.17 6.58
C ALA A 199 7.80 1.17 6.38
N LYS A 200 7.93 2.10 7.35
CA LYS A 200 7.38 3.45 7.24
C LYS A 200 7.99 4.23 6.08
N ALA A 201 9.31 4.19 5.91
CA ALA A 201 9.98 4.88 4.79
C ALA A 201 9.54 4.35 3.40
N ILE A 202 9.16 3.08 3.30
CA ILE A 202 8.57 2.50 2.08
C ILE A 202 7.14 3.01 1.90
N ALA A 203 6.34 3.03 2.96
CA ALA A 203 4.96 3.54 2.94
C ALA A 203 4.90 5.03 2.57
N ASP A 204 5.77 5.87 3.15
CA ASP A 204 5.87 7.31 2.89
C ASP A 204 6.18 7.61 1.41
N ARG A 205 7.05 6.81 0.78
CA ARG A 205 7.32 6.97 -0.67
C ARG A 205 6.11 6.66 -1.53
N GLN A 206 5.22 5.76 -1.10
CA GLN A 206 4.00 5.44 -1.83
C GLN A 206 2.87 6.46 -1.60
N SER A 207 2.80 7.10 -0.43
CA SER A 207 1.74 8.06 -0.10
C SER A 207 1.81 9.34 -0.95
N VAL A 208 3.02 9.81 -1.30
CA VAL A 208 3.23 10.99 -2.17
C VAL A 208 2.58 10.82 -3.55
N TRP A 209 2.61 9.60 -4.10
CA TRP A 209 1.98 9.29 -5.38
C TRP A 209 0.44 9.32 -5.30
N ALA A 210 -0.12 8.91 -4.16
CA ALA A 210 -1.57 8.97 -3.92
C ALA A 210 -2.09 10.40 -3.94
N GLY A 211 -1.40 11.30 -3.22
CA GLY A 211 -1.77 12.71 -3.13
C GLY A 211 -1.74 13.40 -4.48
N ARG A 212 -0.76 13.07 -5.34
CA ARG A 212 -0.67 13.62 -6.71
C ARG A 212 -1.83 13.19 -7.60
N ILE A 213 -2.25 11.92 -7.54
CA ILE A 213 -3.40 11.43 -8.32
C ILE A 213 -4.69 12.09 -7.84
N ALA A 214 -4.91 12.17 -6.52
CA ALA A 214 -6.08 12.84 -5.96
C ALA A 214 -6.14 14.32 -6.35
N ALA A 215 -5.02 15.04 -6.25
CA ALA A 215 -4.91 16.44 -6.68
C ALA A 215 -5.21 16.61 -8.18
N PHE A 216 -4.73 15.70 -9.03
CA PHE A 216 -5.01 15.73 -10.46
C PHE A 216 -6.51 15.55 -10.78
N VAL A 217 -7.18 14.62 -10.10
CA VAL A 217 -8.62 14.40 -10.27
C VAL A 217 -9.43 15.62 -9.84
N ILE A 218 -9.09 16.22 -8.68
CA ILE A 218 -9.72 17.45 -8.19
C ILE A 218 -9.51 18.59 -9.20
N PHE A 219 -8.29 18.76 -9.70
CA PHE A 219 -7.96 19.78 -10.68
C PHE A 219 -8.74 19.60 -11.99
N ALA A 220 -8.78 18.39 -12.54
CA ALA A 220 -9.51 18.08 -13.78
C ALA A 220 -11.02 18.37 -13.62
N PHE A 221 -11.58 18.06 -12.45
CA PHE A 221 -12.98 18.36 -12.14
C PHE A 221 -13.26 19.86 -12.06
N LEU A 222 -12.47 20.60 -11.29
CA LEU A 222 -12.61 22.06 -11.17
C LEU A 222 -12.42 22.75 -12.52
N PHE A 223 -11.45 22.30 -13.31
CA PHE A 223 -11.22 22.81 -14.65
C PHE A 223 -12.44 22.58 -15.55
N GLY A 224 -13.00 21.38 -15.57
CA GLY A 224 -14.21 21.05 -16.34
C GLY A 224 -15.42 21.90 -15.94
N ALA A 225 -15.64 22.12 -14.65
CA ALA A 225 -16.72 22.97 -14.15
C ALA A 225 -16.54 24.43 -14.58
N THR A 226 -15.32 24.97 -14.47
CA THR A 226 -15.02 26.34 -14.89
C THR A 226 -15.23 26.54 -16.40
N VAL A 227 -14.76 25.59 -17.22
CA VAL A 227 -14.95 25.62 -18.68
C VAL A 227 -16.43 25.53 -19.05
N GLY A 228 -17.19 24.65 -18.40
CA GLY A 228 -18.63 24.52 -18.63
C GLY A 228 -19.39 25.82 -18.31
N ALA A 229 -19.08 26.46 -17.18
CA ALA A 229 -19.66 27.75 -16.81
C ALA A 229 -19.33 28.85 -17.84
N TRP A 230 -18.09 28.86 -18.34
CA TRP A 230 -17.65 29.80 -19.37
C TRP A 230 -18.40 29.61 -20.70
N ILE A 231 -18.51 28.37 -21.18
CA ILE A 231 -19.25 28.05 -22.41
C ILE A 231 -20.72 28.46 -22.29
N TYR A 232 -21.34 28.17 -21.14
CA TYR A 232 -22.72 28.55 -20.88
C TYR A 232 -22.91 30.07 -20.85
N GLY A 233 -22.03 30.81 -20.17
CA GLY A 233 -22.04 32.27 -20.14
C GLY A 233 -21.86 32.88 -21.53
N PHE A 234 -20.98 32.30 -22.34
CA PHE A 234 -20.79 32.71 -23.73
C PHE A 234 -22.04 32.51 -24.59
N TYR A 235 -22.71 31.35 -24.45
CA TYR A 235 -23.96 31.07 -25.16
C TYR A 235 -25.06 32.07 -24.79
N ARG A 236 -25.21 32.38 -23.50
CA ARG A 236 -26.17 33.40 -23.01
C ARG A 236 -25.88 34.80 -23.56
N ALA A 237 -24.60 35.16 -23.67
CA ALA A 237 -24.22 36.45 -24.24
C ALA A 237 -24.58 36.53 -25.73
N LEU A 238 -24.44 35.43 -26.48
CA LEU A 238 -24.84 35.37 -27.89
C LEU A 238 -26.36 35.48 -28.09
N GLU A 239 -27.18 34.89 -27.22
CA GLU A 239 -28.65 35.02 -27.31
C GLU A 239 -29.15 36.45 -27.04
N SER A 240 -28.34 37.29 -26.38
CA SER A 240 -28.69 38.68 -26.07
C SER A 240 -28.32 39.70 -27.16
N LEU A 241 -27.63 39.25 -28.21
CA LEU A 241 -27.22 40.03 -29.38
C LEU A 241 -28.20 39.83 -30.53
#